data_AF-A0A7C4LMS3-F1
#
_entry.id   AF-A0A7C4LMS3-F1
#
_cell.length_a   1.000
_cell.length_b   1.000
_cell.length_c   1.000
_cell.angle_alpha   90.00
_cell.angle_beta   90.00
_cell.angle_gamma   90.00
#
_symmetry.space_group_name_H-M   'P 1'
#
loop_
_entity.id
_entity.type
_entity.pdbx_description
1 polymer ?
#
loop_
_entity_poly.entity_id
_entity_poly.type
_entity_poly.pdbx_seq_one_letter_code
_entity_poly.pdbx_strand_id
1 'polypeptide(L)'
;MQLTPEQQRIGKDNFHEAVSFTRRSFLAGAIAGGATGLGAAYFGYKELQGNPVKVGFIGTGDEGSVLLTQHPPAYMDIVAVADLRDTNRVRALHGDGNDVRVGLIRKLGREKAMSIKLYADHRELLRNHPEIEAVVIAIPLCQHAAVAIECLKAGKHVLTEKLMAHTVAQCKEMIQVARQERKLLAVGHQRHYNVLYDNANDLLRKGLLGDVKFIRAQWHRNNSFPGRDSWRPGGYTAESFARKFAKDIEGLTARAKAAGFASLDEYLDKEFGYPSMDRLVNWRLYHKTGGGLMAELGSHQLDAASIFLGKVKPIACYGYGGKNFYGVKGIGSPEQQSDDREIEDHVYMTFEFPGPHYAEDQNDIVIVTYSSISTNRMEPYGETVFGSRGTLIMKEEQEALLFKEASPTTGAGGPDQRLYVLAGDDGKPALNASDSTGPSRAAAVADIGKVSRGYTEEMEHFAYCVRHGIFESPENGGLRCPGEQGMKDAIMALTSNLAMRTKKRIVFKDEWFDPDHPATPETDPEIVG
;
A
#
# COMPACT_ATOMS: atom_id res chain seq x y z
N MET A 1 -4.98 21.47 6.71
CA MET A 1 -4.53 22.53 7.66
C MET A 1 -3.35 23.24 7.03
N GLN A 2 -3.36 24.57 6.93
CA GLN A 2 -2.24 25.31 6.33
C GLN A 2 -1.30 25.80 7.44
N LEU A 3 -0.25 25.02 7.70
CA LEU A 3 0.82 25.39 8.64
C LEU A 3 1.82 26.32 7.95
N THR A 4 2.31 27.35 8.67
CA THR A 4 3.41 28.18 8.17
C THR A 4 4.70 27.35 8.03
N PRO A 5 5.67 27.76 7.20
CA PRO A 5 6.96 27.06 7.11
C PRO A 5 7.65 26.89 8.47
N GLU A 6 7.50 27.87 9.36
CA GLU A 6 8.02 27.80 10.72
C GLU A 6 7.31 26.74 11.57
N GLN A 7 5.98 26.70 11.55
CA GLN A 7 5.20 25.68 12.26
C GLN A 7 5.49 24.27 11.72
N GLN A 8 5.72 24.14 10.42
CA GLN A 8 6.13 22.85 9.83
C GLN A 8 7.49 22.40 10.37
N ARG A 9 8.46 23.30 10.44
CA ARG A 9 9.77 23.03 11.05
C ARG A 9 9.63 22.67 12.53
N ILE A 10 8.83 23.41 13.28
CA ILE A 10 8.55 23.15 14.70
C ILE A 10 8.00 21.74 14.89
N GLY A 11 6.94 21.38 14.15
CA GLY A 11 6.33 20.07 14.23
C GLY A 11 7.28 18.92 13.88
N LYS A 12 8.13 19.09 12.86
CA LYS A 12 9.15 18.09 12.48
C LYS A 12 10.16 17.85 13.59
N ASP A 13 10.75 18.94 14.09
CA ASP A 13 11.74 18.87 15.17
C ASP A 13 11.13 18.25 16.44
N ASN A 14 9.88 18.62 16.78
CA ASN A 14 9.15 18.04 17.91
C ASN A 14 8.99 16.51 17.77
N PHE A 15 8.65 16.05 16.56
CA PHE A 15 8.56 14.62 16.26
C PHE A 15 9.91 13.93 16.44
N HIS A 16 10.98 14.48 15.86
CA HIS A 16 12.33 13.92 15.97
C HIS A 16 12.85 13.89 17.41
N GLU A 17 12.57 14.93 18.20
CA GLU A 17 12.92 14.98 19.61
C GLU A 17 12.17 13.90 20.41
N ALA A 18 10.87 13.73 20.16
CA ALA A 18 10.08 12.68 20.79
C ALA A 18 10.57 11.27 20.44
N VAL A 19 10.89 11.01 19.17
CA VAL A 19 11.47 9.74 18.73
C VAL A 19 12.85 9.52 19.38
N SER A 20 13.72 10.52 19.34
CA SER A 20 15.07 10.44 19.93
C SER A 20 15.04 10.14 21.42
N PHE A 21 14.05 10.66 22.15
CA PHE A 21 13.86 10.34 23.56
C PHE A 21 13.33 8.92 23.75
N THR A 22 12.22 8.60 23.09
CA THR A 22 11.48 7.34 23.31
C THR A 22 12.18 6.10 22.75
N ARG A 23 13.02 6.25 21.73
CA ARG A 23 13.74 5.16 21.06
C ARG A 23 15.25 5.15 21.35
N ARG A 24 15.76 6.00 22.26
CA ARG A 24 17.21 6.12 22.56
C ARG A 24 17.89 4.77 22.80
N SER A 25 17.35 3.97 23.73
CA SER A 25 17.92 2.68 24.09
C SER A 25 17.80 1.65 22.97
N PHE A 26 16.70 1.69 22.22
CA PHE A 26 16.49 0.84 21.05
C PHE A 26 17.53 1.12 19.96
N LEU A 27 17.73 2.40 19.60
CA LEU A 27 18.70 2.81 18.58
C LEU A 27 20.13 2.49 19.02
N ALA A 28 20.47 2.72 20.29
CA ALA A 28 21.77 2.35 20.84
C ALA A 28 21.99 0.82 20.81
N GLY A 29 20.96 0.03 21.16
CA GLY A 29 20.99 -1.42 21.09
C GLY A 29 21.10 -1.96 19.66
N ALA A 30 20.44 -1.32 18.69
CA ALA A 30 20.53 -1.68 17.27
C ALA A 30 21.97 -1.50 16.73
N ILE A 31 22.65 -0.42 17.13
CA ILE A 31 24.05 -0.16 16.78
C ILE A 31 24.98 -1.18 17.45
N ALA A 32 24.78 -1.45 18.75
CA ALA A 32 25.63 -2.37 19.50
C ALA A 32 25.42 -3.86 19.15
N GLY A 33 24.21 -4.22 18.71
CA GLY A 33 23.79 -5.61 18.45
C GLY A 33 24.15 -6.15 17.06
N GLY A 34 24.89 -5.40 16.24
CA GLY A 34 25.35 -5.86 14.93
C GLY A 34 24.24 -6.01 13.88
N ALA A 35 23.14 -5.25 13.99
CA ALA A 35 22.10 -5.24 12.96
C ALA A 35 22.70 -4.75 11.63
N THR A 36 22.55 -5.55 10.57
CA THR A 36 23.17 -5.33 9.25
C THR A 36 22.42 -4.33 8.36
N GLY A 37 21.57 -3.50 8.96
CA GLY A 37 20.79 -2.46 8.30
C GLY A 37 19.70 -1.91 9.21
N LEU A 38 19.24 -0.68 8.95
CA LEU A 38 18.15 -0.05 9.71
C LEU A 38 16.85 -0.87 9.62
N GLY A 39 16.52 -1.44 8.46
CA GLY A 39 15.32 -2.25 8.29
C GLY A 39 15.28 -3.50 9.20
N ALA A 40 16.38 -4.26 9.25
CA ALA A 40 16.52 -5.43 10.12
C ALA A 40 16.26 -5.08 11.59
N ALA A 41 16.83 -3.98 12.08
CA ALA A 41 16.65 -3.52 13.46
C ALA A 41 15.19 -3.16 13.77
N TYR A 42 14.50 -2.47 12.86
CA TYR A 42 13.11 -2.04 13.05
C TYR A 42 12.11 -3.18 12.87
N PHE A 43 12.37 -4.10 11.95
CA PHE A 43 11.38 -5.06 11.49
C PHE A 43 11.61 -6.50 11.95
N GLY A 44 12.71 -6.77 12.65
CA GLY A 44 12.93 -8.03 13.37
C GLY A 44 13.54 -9.16 12.54
N TYR A 45 14.04 -8.87 11.35
CA TYR A 45 14.86 -9.80 10.55
C TYR A 45 16.35 -9.54 10.73
N LYS A 46 17.20 -10.38 10.14
CA LYS A 46 18.67 -10.26 10.17
C LYS A 46 19.25 -10.39 8.77
N GLU A 47 20.57 -10.23 8.66
CA GLU A 47 21.29 -10.61 7.44
C GLU A 47 20.91 -12.02 7.00
N LEU A 48 20.59 -12.18 5.72
CA LEU A 48 20.21 -13.46 5.16
C LEU A 48 21.40 -14.44 5.27
N GLN A 49 21.18 -15.58 5.93
CA GLN A 49 22.15 -16.68 5.93
C GLN A 49 21.89 -17.59 4.72
N GLY A 50 22.92 -17.84 3.92
CA GLY A 50 22.84 -18.67 2.72
C GLY A 50 22.61 -17.86 1.43
N ASN A 51 22.11 -18.54 0.39
CA ASN A 51 21.90 -17.91 -0.91
C ASN A 51 20.62 -17.05 -0.92
N PRO A 52 20.63 -15.92 -1.65
CA PRO A 52 19.42 -15.15 -1.95
C PRO A 52 18.29 -16.05 -2.49
N VAL A 53 17.05 -15.72 -2.15
CA VAL A 53 15.85 -16.43 -2.63
C VAL A 53 15.73 -16.23 -4.13
N LYS A 54 15.61 -17.32 -4.90
CA LYS A 54 15.36 -17.21 -6.34
C LYS A 54 13.93 -16.76 -6.58
N VAL A 55 13.76 -15.58 -7.17
CA VAL A 55 12.46 -14.95 -7.35
C VAL A 55 12.08 -14.74 -8.80
N GLY A 56 10.80 -14.96 -9.08
CA GLY A 56 10.14 -14.51 -10.31
C GLY A 56 9.34 -13.23 -10.06
N PHE A 57 9.43 -12.25 -10.97
CA PHE A 57 8.57 -11.06 -10.92
C PHE A 57 7.46 -11.18 -11.98
N ILE A 58 6.20 -11.04 -11.58
CA ILE A 58 5.03 -11.15 -12.44
C ILE A 58 4.32 -9.80 -12.45
N GLY A 59 4.31 -9.12 -13.60
CA GLY A 59 3.82 -7.75 -13.77
C GLY A 59 4.95 -6.73 -13.59
N THR A 60 5.30 -6.04 -14.68
CA THR A 60 6.34 -5.00 -14.73
C THR A 60 5.79 -3.69 -15.31
N GLY A 61 4.53 -3.41 -14.96
CA GLY A 61 3.92 -2.09 -15.09
C GLY A 61 4.58 -1.05 -14.16
N ASP A 62 3.82 0.00 -13.82
CA ASP A 62 4.37 1.10 -13.01
C ASP A 62 4.87 0.63 -11.65
N GLU A 63 4.04 -0.10 -10.90
CA GLU A 63 4.40 -0.59 -9.57
C GLU A 63 5.45 -1.70 -9.63
N GLY A 64 5.28 -2.70 -10.51
CA GLY A 64 6.27 -3.76 -10.69
C GLY A 64 7.67 -3.23 -11.02
N SER A 65 7.78 -2.17 -11.81
CA SER A 65 9.07 -1.51 -12.09
C SER A 65 9.67 -0.77 -10.89
N VAL A 66 8.83 -0.28 -9.96
CA VAL A 66 9.30 0.26 -8.67
C VAL A 66 9.84 -0.88 -7.81
N LEU A 67 9.10 -1.98 -7.70
CA LEU A 67 9.53 -3.15 -6.93
C LEU A 67 10.84 -3.73 -7.46
N LEU A 68 11.01 -3.86 -8.79
CA LEU A 68 12.29 -4.25 -9.40
C LEU A 68 13.44 -3.31 -9.03
N THR A 69 13.17 -2.00 -8.93
CA THR A 69 14.17 -1.00 -8.54
C THR A 69 14.54 -1.13 -7.05
N GLN A 70 13.54 -1.37 -6.20
CA GLN A 70 13.66 -1.49 -4.75
C GLN A 70 14.09 -2.89 -4.30
N HIS A 71 14.14 -3.88 -5.19
CA HIS A 71 14.50 -5.24 -4.80
C HIS A 71 15.90 -5.29 -4.16
N PRO A 72 16.07 -6.05 -3.07
CA PRO A 72 17.34 -6.22 -2.37
C PRO A 72 18.15 -7.40 -2.96
N PRO A 73 19.23 -7.18 -3.76
CA PRO A 73 19.95 -8.29 -4.40
C PRO A 73 20.64 -9.25 -3.41
N ALA A 74 20.94 -8.77 -2.20
CA ALA A 74 21.49 -9.60 -1.12
C ALA A 74 20.48 -10.60 -0.54
N TYR A 75 19.18 -10.39 -0.76
CA TYR A 75 18.12 -11.24 -0.24
C TYR A 75 17.33 -11.95 -1.35
N MET A 76 17.25 -11.35 -2.53
CA MET A 76 16.49 -11.85 -3.67
C MET A 76 17.34 -11.91 -4.93
N ASP A 77 17.44 -13.09 -5.52
CA ASP A 77 18.02 -13.29 -6.85
C ASP A 77 16.90 -13.36 -7.91
N ILE A 78 16.76 -12.31 -8.71
CA ILE A 78 15.79 -12.30 -9.81
C ILE A 78 16.30 -13.22 -10.93
N VAL A 79 15.54 -14.27 -11.23
CA VAL A 79 15.88 -15.24 -12.29
C VAL A 79 14.95 -15.15 -13.51
N ALA A 80 13.72 -14.69 -13.30
CA ALA A 80 12.72 -14.56 -14.35
C ALA A 80 11.77 -13.38 -14.10
N VAL A 81 11.27 -12.83 -15.20
CA VAL A 81 10.24 -11.78 -15.23
C VAL A 81 9.14 -12.21 -16.20
N ALA A 82 7.88 -12.03 -15.83
CA ALA A 82 6.72 -12.24 -16.69
C ALA A 82 5.88 -10.96 -16.78
N ASP A 83 5.50 -10.56 -17.99
CA ASP A 83 4.48 -9.54 -18.22
C ASP A 83 3.82 -9.78 -19.58
N LEU A 84 2.49 -9.66 -19.62
CA LEU A 84 1.70 -9.87 -20.83
C LEU A 84 2.12 -8.94 -21.97
N ARG A 85 2.52 -7.70 -21.65
CA ARG A 85 2.93 -6.72 -22.64
C ARG A 85 4.43 -6.78 -22.90
N ASP A 86 4.79 -7.01 -24.15
CA ASP A 86 6.18 -7.02 -24.63
C ASP A 86 6.93 -5.74 -24.24
N THR A 87 6.27 -4.58 -24.33
CA THR A 87 6.89 -3.30 -23.96
C THR A 87 7.20 -3.21 -22.47
N ASN A 88 6.41 -3.84 -21.58
CA ASN A 88 6.70 -3.88 -20.16
C ASN A 88 7.88 -4.79 -19.82
N ARG A 89 8.08 -5.87 -20.57
CA ARG A 89 9.24 -6.75 -20.39
C ARG A 89 10.54 -6.03 -20.78
N VAL A 90 10.50 -5.25 -21.86
CA VAL A 90 11.60 -4.36 -22.25
C VAL A 90 11.81 -3.27 -21.19
N ARG A 91 10.72 -2.65 -20.71
CA ARG A 91 10.75 -1.65 -19.64
C ARG A 91 11.38 -2.18 -18.35
N ALA A 92 11.12 -3.43 -17.98
CA ALA A 92 11.74 -4.05 -16.80
C ALA A 92 13.28 -4.03 -16.87
N LEU A 93 13.86 -4.21 -18.06
CA LEU A 93 15.30 -4.18 -18.27
C LEU A 93 15.87 -2.75 -18.28
N HIS A 94 15.19 -1.83 -18.97
CA HIS A 94 15.73 -0.50 -19.29
C HIS A 94 15.28 0.63 -18.36
N GLY A 95 14.15 0.46 -17.69
CA GLY A 95 13.53 1.50 -16.87
C GLY A 95 12.93 2.65 -17.68
N ASP A 96 12.56 3.71 -16.97
CA ASP A 96 11.93 4.92 -17.51
C ASP A 96 12.93 6.10 -17.63
N GLY A 97 14.21 5.88 -17.37
CA GLY A 97 15.22 6.94 -17.34
C GLY A 97 15.11 7.87 -16.12
N ASN A 98 14.49 7.42 -15.04
CA ASN A 98 14.39 8.14 -13.77
C ASN A 98 14.86 7.26 -12.60
N ASP A 99 14.91 7.83 -11.39
CA ASP A 99 15.42 7.14 -10.20
C ASP A 99 14.33 6.31 -9.46
N VAL A 100 13.11 6.27 -9.98
CA VAL A 100 11.98 5.51 -9.41
C VAL A 100 11.82 4.16 -10.13
N ARG A 101 12.05 4.13 -11.45
CA ARG A 101 11.96 2.96 -12.31
C ARG A 101 13.26 2.86 -13.12
N VAL A 102 14.30 2.37 -12.45
CA VAL A 102 15.69 2.43 -12.90
C VAL A 102 16.01 1.38 -13.98
N GLY A 103 15.30 0.25 -13.97
CA GLY A 103 15.54 -0.88 -14.86
C GLY A 103 16.65 -1.80 -14.36
N LEU A 104 16.52 -3.10 -14.65
CA LEU A 104 17.42 -4.15 -14.17
C LEU A 104 18.86 -3.96 -14.68
N ILE A 105 19.06 -3.43 -15.90
CA ILE A 105 20.41 -3.22 -16.44
C ILE A 105 21.20 -2.21 -15.60
N ARG A 106 20.57 -1.09 -15.22
CA ARG A 106 21.23 -0.06 -14.40
C ARG A 106 21.34 -0.49 -12.93
N LYS A 107 20.40 -1.31 -12.44
CA LYS A 107 20.38 -1.81 -11.05
C LYS A 107 21.38 -2.94 -10.80
N LEU A 108 21.43 -3.94 -11.67
CA LEU A 108 22.17 -5.20 -11.48
C LEU A 108 23.41 -5.33 -12.37
N GLY A 109 23.61 -4.40 -13.31
CA GLY A 109 24.60 -4.52 -14.36
C GLY A 109 24.08 -5.34 -15.55
N ARG A 110 24.66 -5.06 -16.73
CA ARG A 110 24.19 -5.63 -18.00
C ARG A 110 24.25 -7.15 -18.03
N GLU A 111 25.34 -7.74 -17.54
CA GLU A 111 25.52 -9.19 -17.58
C GLU A 111 24.42 -9.93 -16.80
N LYS A 112 24.21 -9.55 -15.53
CA LYS A 112 23.16 -10.14 -14.70
C LYS A 112 21.78 -9.89 -15.30
N ALA A 113 21.48 -8.66 -15.70
CA ALA A 113 20.18 -8.31 -16.26
C ALA A 113 19.84 -9.10 -17.54
N MET A 114 20.81 -9.34 -18.42
CA MET A 114 20.60 -10.11 -19.65
C MET A 114 20.51 -11.63 -19.41
N SER A 115 20.92 -12.11 -18.23
CA SER A 115 20.72 -13.51 -17.84
C SER A 115 19.27 -13.81 -17.39
N ILE A 116 18.54 -12.78 -16.94
CA ILE A 116 17.15 -12.89 -16.49
C ILE A 116 16.25 -13.20 -17.70
N LYS A 117 15.45 -14.25 -17.57
CA LYS A 117 14.53 -14.68 -18.63
C LYS A 117 13.23 -13.90 -18.59
N LEU A 118 12.72 -13.56 -19.78
CA LEU A 118 11.48 -12.79 -19.95
C LEU A 118 10.40 -13.71 -20.53
N TYR A 119 9.24 -13.75 -19.87
CA TYR A 119 8.09 -14.58 -20.23
C TYR A 119 6.85 -13.76 -20.48
N ALA A 120 5.94 -14.26 -21.30
CA ALA A 120 4.70 -13.55 -21.58
C ALA A 120 3.68 -13.66 -20.44
N ASP A 121 3.71 -14.75 -19.67
CA ASP A 121 2.82 -14.93 -18.53
C ASP A 121 3.46 -15.77 -17.43
N HIS A 122 2.79 -15.82 -16.28
CA HIS A 122 3.25 -16.58 -15.13
C HIS A 122 3.28 -18.10 -15.39
N ARG A 123 2.42 -18.61 -16.27
CA ARG A 123 2.34 -20.05 -16.59
C ARG A 123 3.61 -20.49 -17.32
N GLU A 124 4.08 -19.70 -18.29
CA GLU A 124 5.37 -19.93 -18.95
C GLU A 124 6.54 -19.79 -17.97
N LEU A 125 6.52 -18.78 -17.10
CA LEU A 125 7.56 -18.58 -16.09
C LEU A 125 7.65 -19.78 -15.15
N LEU A 126 6.52 -20.25 -14.60
CA LEU A 126 6.48 -21.40 -13.68
C LEU A 126 6.91 -22.70 -14.36
N ARG A 127 6.54 -22.90 -15.63
CA ARG A 127 6.91 -24.10 -16.41
C ARG A 127 8.40 -24.17 -16.70
N ASN A 128 9.02 -23.03 -17.04
CA ASN A 128 10.41 -23.00 -17.50
C ASN A 128 11.42 -22.73 -16.38
N HIS A 129 10.97 -22.26 -15.20
CA HIS A 129 11.82 -21.99 -14.05
C HIS A 129 11.32 -22.71 -12.78
N PRO A 130 11.39 -24.05 -12.73
CA PRO A 130 10.98 -24.81 -11.56
C PRO A 130 11.80 -24.48 -10.31
N GLU A 131 13.01 -23.95 -10.46
CA GLU A 131 13.91 -23.53 -9.39
C GLU A 131 13.51 -22.22 -8.69
N ILE A 132 12.51 -21.49 -9.20
CA ILE A 132 11.94 -20.34 -8.49
C ILE A 132 11.37 -20.81 -7.15
N GLU A 133 11.67 -20.07 -6.09
CA GLU A 133 11.22 -20.37 -4.73
C GLU A 133 10.06 -19.46 -4.32
N ALA A 134 10.08 -18.21 -4.77
CA ALA A 134 9.04 -17.23 -4.49
C ALA A 134 8.73 -16.34 -5.70
N VAL A 135 7.54 -15.74 -5.71
CA VAL A 135 7.13 -14.78 -6.74
C VAL A 135 6.68 -13.46 -6.12
N VAL A 136 6.96 -12.37 -6.83
CA VAL A 136 6.44 -11.02 -6.57
C VAL A 136 5.41 -10.70 -7.65
N ILE A 137 4.16 -10.41 -7.26
CA ILE A 137 3.02 -10.19 -8.16
C ILE A 137 2.59 -8.72 -8.11
N ALA A 138 2.63 -8.03 -9.26
CA ALA A 138 2.23 -6.63 -9.42
C ALA A 138 1.47 -6.43 -10.75
N ILE A 139 0.40 -7.20 -10.92
CA ILE A 139 -0.49 -7.21 -12.09
C ILE A 139 -1.80 -6.45 -11.79
N PRO A 140 -2.76 -6.34 -12.73
CA PRO A 140 -4.06 -5.75 -12.39
C PRO A 140 -4.83 -6.54 -11.34
N LEU A 141 -5.61 -5.83 -10.50
CA LEU A 141 -6.26 -6.37 -9.31
C LEU A 141 -7.11 -7.62 -9.57
N CYS A 142 -7.87 -7.64 -10.68
CA CYS A 142 -8.73 -8.77 -11.03
C CYS A 142 -7.98 -10.11 -11.22
N GLN A 143 -6.66 -10.08 -11.43
CA GLN A 143 -5.84 -11.27 -11.62
C GLN A 143 -5.06 -11.71 -10.39
N HIS A 144 -4.94 -10.86 -9.35
CA HIS A 144 -4.10 -11.14 -8.18
C HIS A 144 -4.38 -12.53 -7.59
N ALA A 145 -5.64 -12.83 -7.27
CA ALA A 145 -6.01 -14.07 -6.62
C ALA A 145 -5.72 -15.30 -7.48
N ALA A 146 -6.17 -15.29 -8.74
CA ALA A 146 -5.97 -16.43 -9.64
C ALA A 146 -4.48 -16.76 -9.84
N VAL A 147 -3.66 -15.73 -10.12
CA VAL A 147 -2.21 -15.91 -10.32
C VAL A 147 -1.51 -16.32 -9.04
N ALA A 148 -1.85 -15.71 -7.89
CA ALA A 148 -1.30 -16.08 -6.60
C ALA A 148 -1.62 -17.54 -6.24
N ILE A 149 -2.86 -17.97 -6.41
CA ILE A 149 -3.29 -19.36 -6.15
C ILE A 149 -2.55 -20.35 -7.05
N GLU A 150 -2.41 -20.05 -8.35
CA GLU A 150 -1.63 -20.89 -9.27
C GLU A 150 -0.16 -21.00 -8.84
N CYS A 151 0.45 -19.89 -8.38
CA CYS A 151 1.83 -19.90 -7.88
C CYS A 151 1.98 -20.67 -6.55
N LEU A 152 1.04 -20.51 -5.62
CA LEU A 152 1.03 -21.25 -4.34
C LEU A 152 0.92 -22.76 -4.60
N LYS A 153 -0.01 -23.19 -5.47
CA LYS A 153 -0.18 -24.59 -5.90
C LYS A 153 1.03 -25.14 -6.66
N ALA A 154 1.80 -24.27 -7.31
CA ALA A 154 3.10 -24.63 -7.90
C ALA A 154 4.24 -24.69 -6.86
N GLY A 155 3.93 -24.60 -5.56
CA GLY A 155 4.87 -24.70 -4.46
C GLY A 155 5.71 -23.42 -4.23
N LYS A 156 5.26 -22.27 -4.73
CA LYS A 156 5.99 -21.00 -4.62
C LYS A 156 5.46 -20.16 -3.46
N HIS A 157 6.34 -19.49 -2.73
CA HIS A 157 5.93 -18.43 -1.80
C HIS A 157 5.46 -17.21 -2.60
N VAL A 158 4.50 -16.45 -2.09
CA VAL A 158 3.91 -15.32 -2.82
C VAL A 158 4.02 -14.03 -2.00
N LEU A 159 4.54 -12.99 -2.61
CA LEU A 159 4.31 -11.60 -2.23
C LEU A 159 3.47 -10.95 -3.34
N THR A 160 2.23 -10.56 -3.03
CA THR A 160 1.33 -9.90 -3.99
C THR A 160 1.09 -8.46 -3.59
N GLU A 161 1.10 -7.56 -4.56
CA GLU A 161 0.72 -6.17 -4.35
C GLU A 161 -0.70 -6.06 -3.78
N LYS A 162 -0.95 -4.96 -3.08
CA LYS A 162 -2.27 -4.63 -2.58
C LYS A 162 -3.13 -4.02 -3.72
N LEU A 163 -4.45 -4.10 -3.66
CA LEU A 163 -5.24 -4.91 -2.73
C LEU A 163 -5.04 -6.41 -3.03
N MET A 164 -5.09 -7.28 -2.02
CA MET A 164 -4.70 -8.68 -2.25
C MET A 164 -5.60 -9.43 -3.25
N ALA A 165 -6.90 -9.07 -3.33
CA ALA A 165 -7.83 -9.63 -4.29
C ALA A 165 -9.00 -8.68 -4.59
N HIS A 166 -9.81 -9.02 -5.60
CA HIS A 166 -10.96 -8.23 -6.05
C HIS A 166 -12.21 -8.45 -5.20
N THR A 167 -12.29 -9.57 -4.47
CA THR A 167 -13.38 -9.90 -3.52
C THR A 167 -12.83 -10.47 -2.22
N VAL A 168 -13.59 -10.35 -1.13
CA VAL A 168 -13.26 -10.98 0.17
C VAL A 168 -13.24 -12.50 0.03
N ALA A 169 -14.15 -13.10 -0.75
CA ALA A 169 -14.14 -14.54 -1.01
C ALA A 169 -12.79 -15.01 -1.59
N GLN A 170 -12.26 -14.29 -2.58
CA GLN A 170 -10.94 -14.58 -3.14
C GLN A 170 -9.81 -14.35 -2.13
N CYS A 171 -9.92 -13.36 -1.25
CA CYS A 171 -8.93 -13.15 -0.18
C CYS A 171 -8.83 -14.39 0.72
N LYS A 172 -9.99 -14.94 1.12
CA LYS A 172 -10.08 -16.16 1.94
C LYS A 172 -9.48 -17.36 1.21
N GLU A 173 -9.82 -17.55 -0.07
CA GLU A 173 -9.28 -18.64 -0.88
C GLU A 173 -7.74 -18.59 -0.97
N MET A 174 -7.17 -17.40 -1.19
CA MET A 174 -5.70 -17.24 -1.23
C MET A 174 -5.05 -17.68 0.09
N ILE A 175 -5.63 -17.31 1.25
CA ILE A 175 -5.12 -17.68 2.58
C ILE A 175 -5.23 -19.19 2.79
N GLN A 176 -6.39 -19.77 2.46
CA GLN A 176 -6.63 -21.21 2.60
C GLN A 176 -5.64 -22.02 1.76
N VAL A 177 -5.43 -21.64 0.49
CA VAL A 177 -4.45 -22.30 -0.38
C VAL A 177 -3.03 -22.13 0.16
N ALA A 178 -2.65 -20.94 0.64
CA ALA A 178 -1.33 -20.73 1.22
C ALA A 178 -1.07 -21.64 2.43
N ARG A 179 -2.07 -21.81 3.30
CA ARG A 179 -2.02 -22.74 4.44
C ARG A 179 -1.93 -24.19 4.00
N GLN A 180 -2.75 -24.61 3.04
CA GLN A 180 -2.76 -25.98 2.48
C GLN A 180 -1.40 -26.35 1.87
N GLU A 181 -0.83 -25.45 1.06
CA GLU A 181 0.45 -25.67 0.38
C GLU A 181 1.66 -25.39 1.29
N ARG A 182 1.42 -24.94 2.53
CA ARG A 182 2.44 -24.50 3.50
C ARG A 182 3.41 -23.49 2.87
N LYS A 183 2.83 -22.47 2.24
CA LYS A 183 3.54 -21.36 1.59
C LYS A 183 3.19 -20.05 2.26
N LEU A 184 4.15 -19.13 2.18
CA LEU A 184 3.97 -17.77 2.67
C LEU A 184 3.13 -16.99 1.67
N LEU A 185 2.19 -16.21 2.20
CA LEU A 185 1.42 -15.21 1.46
C LEU A 185 1.63 -13.86 2.15
N ALA A 186 2.44 -13.00 1.54
CA ALA A 186 2.62 -11.61 1.92
C ALA A 186 1.76 -10.70 1.03
N VAL A 187 1.24 -9.63 1.61
CA VAL A 187 0.52 -8.57 0.89
C VAL A 187 1.33 -7.28 0.95
N GLY A 188 1.55 -6.65 -0.21
CA GLY A 188 2.38 -5.46 -0.43
C GLY A 188 1.79 -4.20 0.19
N HIS A 189 1.84 -4.11 1.52
CA HIS A 189 1.51 -2.92 2.30
C HIS A 189 2.80 -2.39 2.94
N GLN A 190 3.56 -1.64 2.15
CA GLN A 190 4.90 -1.17 2.52
C GLN A 190 4.96 -0.32 3.80
N ARG A 191 3.82 0.25 4.26
CA ARG A 191 3.74 1.05 5.50
C ARG A 191 4.05 0.25 6.77
N HIS A 192 3.82 -1.07 6.77
CA HIS A 192 4.25 -1.94 7.88
C HIS A 192 5.78 -2.02 8.02
N TYR A 193 6.49 -1.62 6.97
CA TYR A 193 7.95 -1.61 6.84
C TYR A 193 8.52 -0.19 6.69
N ASN A 194 7.73 0.83 6.99
CA ASN A 194 8.18 2.22 6.95
C ASN A 194 8.61 2.68 8.35
N VAL A 195 9.88 3.05 8.50
CA VAL A 195 10.48 3.49 9.77
C VAL A 195 9.75 4.71 10.36
N LEU A 196 9.26 5.62 9.51
CA LEU A 196 8.52 6.80 9.96
C LEU A 196 7.19 6.40 10.61
N TYR A 197 6.47 5.45 10.01
CA TYR A 197 5.22 4.93 10.56
C TYR A 197 5.46 4.07 11.82
N ASP A 198 6.54 3.27 11.86
CA ASP A 198 6.89 2.50 13.06
C ASP A 198 7.23 3.41 14.25
N ASN A 199 7.96 4.51 14.00
CA ASN A 199 8.24 5.53 15.00
C ASN A 199 6.96 6.25 15.46
N ALA A 200 6.12 6.70 14.53
CA ALA A 200 4.82 7.29 14.85
C ALA A 200 3.96 6.38 15.73
N ASN A 201 3.86 5.09 15.37
CA ASN A 201 3.10 4.09 16.11
C ASN A 201 3.64 3.87 17.53
N ASP A 202 4.97 3.93 17.73
CA ASP A 202 5.54 3.81 19.08
C ASP A 202 5.24 5.02 19.96
N LEU A 203 5.21 6.24 19.41
CA LEU A 203 4.75 7.42 20.17
C LEU A 203 3.28 7.25 20.61
N LEU A 204 2.43 6.74 19.72
CA LEU A 204 1.03 6.43 20.02
C LEU A 204 0.90 5.36 21.11
N ARG A 205 1.60 4.22 20.97
CA ARG A 205 1.60 3.13 21.96
C ARG A 205 2.09 3.55 23.34
N LYS A 206 3.03 4.51 23.40
CA LYS A 206 3.53 5.09 24.66
C LYS A 206 2.58 6.15 25.24
N GLY A 207 1.47 6.44 24.58
CA GLY A 207 0.43 7.33 25.07
C GLY A 207 0.72 8.83 24.90
N LEU A 208 1.69 9.20 24.05
CA LEU A 208 2.08 10.62 23.92
C LEU A 208 0.94 11.49 23.37
N LEU A 209 0.08 10.92 22.52
CA LEU A 209 -1.10 11.61 21.99
C LEU A 209 -2.32 11.49 22.92
N GLY A 210 -2.24 10.69 23.99
CA GLY A 210 -3.41 10.26 24.76
C GLY A 210 -4.37 9.42 23.92
N ASP A 211 -5.64 9.42 24.29
CA ASP A 211 -6.68 8.70 23.54
C ASP A 211 -6.90 9.32 22.16
N VAL A 212 -6.70 8.52 21.11
CA VAL A 212 -7.06 8.88 19.74
C VAL A 212 -8.58 8.85 19.60
N LYS A 213 -9.18 9.94 19.12
CA LYS A 213 -10.63 10.03 18.89
C LYS A 213 -11.00 10.28 17.43
N PHE A 214 -10.05 10.78 16.63
CA PHE A 214 -10.29 11.04 15.22
C PHE A 214 -9.03 10.83 14.38
N ILE A 215 -9.18 10.22 13.21
CA ILE A 215 -8.14 10.19 12.16
C ILE A 215 -8.74 10.76 10.88
N ARG A 216 -8.10 11.78 10.32
CA ARG A 216 -8.39 12.24 8.96
C ARG A 216 -7.35 11.69 8.02
N ALA A 217 -7.77 10.88 7.05
CA ALA A 217 -6.92 10.34 6.01
C ALA A 217 -7.38 10.83 4.64
N GLN A 218 -6.44 11.01 3.72
CA GLN A 218 -6.77 11.46 2.38
C GLN A 218 -5.76 10.98 1.35
N TRP A 219 -6.19 10.93 0.08
CA TRP A 219 -5.31 10.88 -1.09
C TRP A 219 -5.95 11.63 -2.25
N HIS A 220 -5.60 12.89 -2.44
CA HIS A 220 -6.16 13.68 -3.54
C HIS A 220 -5.21 13.81 -4.73
N ARG A 221 -5.79 13.96 -5.92
CA ARG A 221 -5.12 14.05 -7.21
C ARG A 221 -5.85 15.04 -8.10
N ASN A 222 -5.20 15.46 -9.18
CA ASN A 222 -5.84 16.24 -10.22
C ASN A 222 -5.64 15.56 -11.58
N ASN A 223 -6.60 14.71 -11.92
CA ASN A 223 -6.67 13.97 -13.19
C ASN A 223 -7.72 14.58 -14.13
N SER A 224 -8.44 15.65 -13.74
CA SER A 224 -9.58 16.17 -14.51
C SER A 224 -9.22 16.85 -15.82
N PHE A 225 -7.95 17.18 -16.04
CA PHE A 225 -7.49 17.83 -17.26
C PHE A 225 -7.15 16.80 -18.36
N PRO A 226 -7.57 17.05 -19.62
CA PRO A 226 -7.20 16.22 -20.74
C PRO A 226 -5.70 15.96 -20.84
N GLY A 227 -5.34 14.68 -20.88
CA GLY A 227 -3.95 14.21 -21.02
C GLY A 227 -3.13 14.23 -19.73
N ARG A 228 -3.73 14.60 -18.60
CA ARG A 228 -3.10 14.54 -17.26
C ARG A 228 -3.52 13.33 -16.44
N ASP A 229 -4.54 12.59 -16.87
CA ASP A 229 -4.97 11.39 -16.13
C ASP A 229 -3.96 10.25 -16.28
N SER A 230 -3.18 10.03 -15.22
CA SER A 230 -2.22 8.93 -15.11
C SER A 230 -2.85 7.54 -15.27
N TRP A 231 -4.17 7.41 -15.06
CA TRP A 231 -4.88 6.14 -15.22
C TRP A 231 -5.38 5.92 -16.65
N ARG A 232 -5.14 6.88 -17.55
CA ARG A 232 -5.49 6.79 -18.97
C ARG A 232 -4.29 7.06 -19.90
N PRO A 233 -3.22 6.25 -19.83
CA PRO A 233 -2.00 6.49 -20.59
C PRO A 233 -2.21 6.51 -22.12
N GLY A 234 -3.25 5.87 -22.66
CA GLY A 234 -3.57 5.83 -24.10
C GLY A 234 -4.24 7.09 -24.68
N GLY A 235 -4.54 8.08 -23.85
CA GLY A 235 -5.38 9.20 -24.25
C GLY A 235 -6.86 8.81 -24.34
N TYR A 236 -7.63 9.59 -25.08
CA TYR A 236 -9.10 9.57 -25.05
C TYR A 236 -9.70 9.08 -26.38
N THR A 237 -8.87 8.86 -27.41
CA THR A 237 -9.34 8.38 -28.72
C THR A 237 -8.78 7.01 -29.03
N ALA A 238 -9.54 6.23 -29.81
CA ALA A 238 -9.09 4.92 -30.28
C ALA A 238 -7.78 5.04 -31.08
N GLU A 239 -7.61 6.11 -31.86
CA GLU A 239 -6.40 6.35 -32.64
C GLU A 239 -5.18 6.66 -31.75
N SER A 240 -5.33 7.51 -30.72
CA SER A 240 -4.22 7.78 -29.79
C SER A 240 -3.82 6.52 -29.02
N PHE A 241 -4.81 5.73 -28.62
CA PHE A 241 -4.61 4.46 -27.94
C PHE A 241 -3.88 3.45 -28.83
N ALA A 242 -4.40 3.20 -30.03
CA ALA A 242 -3.81 2.26 -30.99
C ALA A 242 -2.38 2.66 -31.36
N ARG A 243 -2.11 3.95 -31.58
CA ARG A 243 -0.76 4.43 -31.87
C ARG A 243 0.20 4.20 -30.70
N LYS A 244 -0.23 4.47 -29.46
CA LYS A 244 0.64 4.30 -28.28
C LYS A 244 0.96 2.83 -27.99
N PHE A 245 -0.01 1.95 -28.16
CA PHE A 245 0.10 0.53 -27.83
C PHE A 245 0.28 -0.37 -29.05
N ALA A 246 0.65 0.18 -30.21
CA ALA A 246 0.74 -0.54 -31.48
C ALA A 246 1.59 -1.82 -31.37
N LYS A 247 2.76 -1.74 -30.74
CA LYS A 247 3.66 -2.90 -30.55
C LYS A 247 3.05 -3.99 -29.68
N ASP A 248 2.37 -3.61 -28.59
CA ASP A 248 1.73 -4.58 -27.70
C ASP A 248 0.50 -5.22 -28.38
N ILE A 249 -0.29 -4.43 -29.12
CA ILE A 249 -1.43 -4.91 -29.90
C ILE A 249 -0.95 -5.92 -30.96
N GLU A 250 0.10 -5.59 -31.71
CA GLU A 250 0.67 -6.46 -32.74
C GLU A 250 1.16 -7.79 -32.12
N GLY A 251 1.99 -7.71 -31.08
CA GLY A 251 2.56 -8.89 -30.41
C GLY A 251 1.48 -9.80 -29.81
N LEU A 252 0.51 -9.22 -29.10
CA LEU A 252 -0.59 -9.98 -28.50
C LEU A 252 -1.55 -10.54 -29.55
N THR A 253 -1.78 -9.83 -30.67
CA THR A 253 -2.59 -10.36 -31.78
C THR A 253 -1.91 -11.57 -32.42
N ALA A 254 -0.59 -11.53 -32.61
CA ALA A 254 0.17 -12.67 -33.11
C ALA A 254 0.08 -13.87 -32.14
N ARG A 255 0.18 -13.62 -30.82
CA ARG A 255 0.03 -14.65 -29.78
C ARG A 255 -1.37 -15.25 -29.73
N ALA A 256 -2.41 -14.42 -29.80
CA ALA A 256 -3.81 -14.85 -29.88
C ALA A 256 -4.04 -15.78 -31.07
N LYS A 257 -3.54 -15.39 -32.25
CA LYS A 257 -3.61 -16.21 -33.46
C LYS A 257 -2.87 -17.54 -33.31
N ALA A 258 -1.66 -17.52 -32.73
CA ALA A 258 -0.88 -18.73 -32.49
C ALA A 258 -1.56 -19.69 -31.49
N ALA A 259 -2.32 -19.15 -30.54
CA ALA A 259 -3.13 -19.91 -29.59
C ALA A 259 -4.51 -20.33 -30.14
N GLY A 260 -4.83 -20.00 -31.40
CA GLY A 260 -6.05 -20.42 -32.08
C GLY A 260 -7.31 -19.58 -31.79
N PHE A 261 -7.15 -18.38 -31.22
CA PHE A 261 -8.26 -17.46 -30.98
C PHE A 261 -8.62 -16.66 -32.23
N ALA A 262 -9.90 -16.33 -32.40
CA ALA A 262 -10.38 -15.61 -33.57
C ALA A 262 -10.00 -14.11 -33.56
N SER A 263 -9.81 -13.54 -32.37
CA SER A 263 -9.40 -12.15 -32.18
C SER A 263 -8.56 -11.96 -30.93
N LEU A 264 -7.88 -10.80 -30.84
CA LEU A 264 -7.18 -10.38 -29.64
C LEU A 264 -8.12 -10.23 -28.43
N ASP A 265 -9.30 -9.65 -28.64
CA ASP A 265 -10.27 -9.43 -27.55
C ASP A 265 -10.78 -10.77 -26.98
N GLU A 266 -11.04 -11.75 -27.85
CA GLU A 266 -11.43 -13.10 -27.40
C GLU A 266 -10.32 -13.76 -26.57
N TYR A 267 -9.07 -13.63 -27.01
CA TYR A 267 -7.90 -14.14 -26.29
C TYR A 267 -7.77 -13.47 -24.91
N LEU A 268 -7.84 -12.15 -24.85
CA LEU A 268 -7.70 -11.39 -23.62
C LEU A 268 -8.83 -11.69 -22.62
N ASP A 269 -10.07 -11.84 -23.08
CA ASP A 269 -11.20 -12.09 -22.17
C ASP A 269 -11.16 -13.51 -21.63
N LYS A 270 -10.91 -14.51 -22.49
CA LYS A 270 -10.91 -15.92 -22.09
C LYS A 270 -9.69 -16.34 -21.25
N GLU A 271 -8.50 -15.84 -21.59
CA GLU A 271 -7.27 -16.26 -20.89
C GLU A 271 -6.94 -15.40 -19.68
N PHE A 272 -7.37 -14.13 -19.70
CA PHE A 272 -6.90 -13.11 -18.77
C PHE A 272 -8.03 -12.27 -18.13
N GLY A 273 -9.29 -12.44 -18.58
CA GLY A 273 -10.44 -11.71 -18.03
C GLY A 273 -10.55 -10.25 -18.47
N TYR A 274 -9.80 -9.82 -19.48
CA TYR A 274 -9.87 -8.46 -20.03
C TYR A 274 -10.69 -8.43 -21.32
N PRO A 275 -11.82 -7.70 -21.37
CA PRO A 275 -12.65 -7.65 -22.58
C PRO A 275 -11.96 -7.10 -23.84
N SER A 276 -10.89 -6.31 -23.67
CA SER A 276 -10.12 -5.73 -24.77
C SER A 276 -8.76 -5.23 -24.31
N MET A 277 -7.92 -4.84 -25.27
CA MET A 277 -6.64 -4.17 -24.97
C MET A 277 -6.82 -2.89 -24.15
N ASP A 278 -7.88 -2.12 -24.40
CA ASP A 278 -8.21 -0.94 -23.59
C ASP A 278 -8.47 -1.32 -22.13
N ARG A 279 -9.26 -2.37 -21.90
CA ARG A 279 -9.58 -2.84 -20.54
C ARG A 279 -8.37 -3.46 -19.82
N LEU A 280 -7.40 -4.01 -20.55
CA LEU A 280 -6.12 -4.44 -19.99
C LEU A 280 -5.26 -3.24 -19.55
N VAL A 281 -5.15 -2.21 -20.39
CA VAL A 281 -4.28 -1.05 -20.11
C VAL A 281 -4.88 -0.12 -19.07
N ASN A 282 -6.16 0.22 -19.23
CA ASN A 282 -6.91 1.18 -18.41
C ASN A 282 -7.72 0.46 -17.31
N TRP A 283 -7.25 -0.71 -16.87
CA TRP A 283 -7.98 -1.64 -15.99
C TRP A 283 -8.55 -1.00 -14.72
N ARG A 284 -7.87 0.01 -14.15
CA ARG A 284 -8.33 0.70 -12.94
C ARG A 284 -9.64 1.43 -13.11
N LEU A 285 -10.01 1.80 -14.33
CA LEU A 285 -11.18 2.64 -14.62
C LEU A 285 -12.50 1.87 -14.65
N TYR A 286 -12.47 0.53 -14.59
CA TYR A 286 -13.64 -0.32 -14.83
C TYR A 286 -13.87 -1.29 -13.66
N HIS A 287 -15.13 -1.51 -13.28
CA HIS A 287 -15.48 -2.32 -12.12
C HIS A 287 -15.11 -3.80 -12.29
N LYS A 288 -15.14 -4.33 -13.53
CA LYS A 288 -14.77 -5.72 -13.81
C LYS A 288 -13.29 -5.99 -13.53
N THR A 289 -12.42 -5.00 -13.76
CA THR A 289 -10.96 -5.21 -13.82
C THR A 289 -10.19 -4.49 -12.71
N GLY A 290 -10.75 -3.43 -12.12
CA GLY A 290 -10.19 -2.70 -10.98
C GLY A 290 -11.16 -2.60 -9.80
N GLY A 291 -10.70 -2.04 -8.68
CA GLY A 291 -11.50 -1.96 -7.44
C GLY A 291 -11.93 -0.54 -7.04
N GLY A 292 -11.76 0.45 -7.92
CA GLY A 292 -12.10 1.85 -7.64
C GLY A 292 -11.17 2.52 -6.61
N LEU A 293 -11.45 3.79 -6.28
CA LEU A 293 -10.55 4.59 -5.43
C LEU A 293 -10.31 3.98 -4.04
N MET A 294 -11.27 3.23 -3.49
CA MET A 294 -11.09 2.56 -2.20
C MET A 294 -10.08 1.41 -2.27
N ALA A 295 -10.13 0.55 -3.28
CA ALA A 295 -9.16 -0.54 -3.41
C ALA A 295 -7.78 -0.02 -3.86
N GLU A 296 -7.77 0.92 -4.81
CA GLU A 296 -6.54 1.42 -5.44
C GLU A 296 -5.77 2.41 -4.56
N LEU A 297 -6.45 3.22 -3.76
CA LEU A 297 -5.84 4.26 -2.92
C LEU A 297 -6.26 4.14 -1.46
N GLY A 298 -7.55 3.98 -1.18
CA GLY A 298 -8.10 3.96 0.18
C GLY A 298 -7.49 2.88 1.07
N SER A 299 -7.22 1.70 0.51
CA SER A 299 -6.55 0.59 1.21
C SER A 299 -5.26 1.03 1.91
N HIS A 300 -4.46 1.91 1.31
CA HIS A 300 -3.22 2.43 1.92
C HIS A 300 -3.49 3.28 3.18
N GLN A 301 -4.47 4.18 3.12
CA GLN A 301 -4.81 5.07 4.23
C GLN A 301 -5.55 4.33 5.35
N LEU A 302 -6.37 3.34 5.00
CA LEU A 302 -7.08 2.50 5.97
C LEU A 302 -6.12 1.56 6.68
N ASP A 303 -5.13 1.00 5.98
CA ASP A 303 -4.04 0.26 6.59
C ASP A 303 -3.23 1.15 7.55
N ALA A 304 -2.89 2.38 7.15
CA ALA A 304 -2.22 3.34 8.03
C ALA A 304 -3.04 3.64 9.30
N ALA A 305 -4.34 3.90 9.16
CA ALA A 305 -5.23 4.12 10.28
C ALA A 305 -5.31 2.88 11.19
N SER A 306 -5.38 1.69 10.60
CA SER A 306 -5.35 0.41 11.31
C SER A 306 -4.07 0.25 12.14
N ILE A 307 -2.90 0.61 11.58
CA ILE A 307 -1.63 0.62 12.34
C ILE A 307 -1.73 1.51 13.58
N PHE A 308 -2.23 2.75 13.43
CA PHE A 308 -2.35 3.72 14.54
C PHE A 308 -3.36 3.31 15.61
N LEU A 309 -4.38 2.55 15.23
CA LEU A 309 -5.40 2.03 16.15
C LEU A 309 -5.07 0.66 16.72
N GLY A 310 -3.85 0.15 16.52
CA GLY A 310 -3.44 -1.15 17.06
C GLY A 310 -4.07 -2.34 16.35
N LYS A 311 -4.48 -2.16 15.09
CA LYS A 311 -5.06 -3.19 14.19
C LYS A 311 -6.38 -3.78 14.70
N VAL A 312 -7.15 -2.99 15.46
CA VAL A 312 -8.52 -3.34 15.85
C VAL A 312 -9.45 -3.42 14.64
N LYS A 313 -10.49 -4.26 14.73
CA LYS A 313 -11.48 -4.38 13.66
C LYS A 313 -12.38 -3.14 13.63
N PRO A 314 -12.79 -2.66 12.44
CA PRO A 314 -13.80 -1.61 12.34
C PRO A 314 -15.17 -2.12 12.81
N ILE A 315 -15.99 -1.21 13.32
CA ILE A 315 -17.39 -1.44 13.71
C ILE A 315 -18.31 -1.26 12.51
N ALA A 316 -18.18 -0.14 11.80
CA ALA A 316 -19.04 0.18 10.65
C ALA A 316 -18.38 1.16 9.67
N CYS A 317 -18.92 1.22 8.46
CA CYS A 317 -18.58 2.25 7.48
C CYS A 317 -19.81 2.78 6.75
N TYR A 318 -19.74 4.05 6.32
CA TYR A 318 -20.72 4.67 5.43
C TYR A 318 -20.08 5.84 4.68
N GLY A 319 -20.63 6.21 3.54
CA GLY A 319 -20.09 7.35 2.80
C GLY A 319 -20.69 7.55 1.43
N TYR A 320 -20.02 8.42 0.68
CA TYR A 320 -20.40 8.86 -0.65
C TYR A 320 -19.32 8.48 -1.65
N GLY A 321 -19.76 7.95 -2.79
CA GLY A 321 -18.95 7.72 -3.98
C GLY A 321 -19.72 8.17 -5.21
N GLY A 322 -19.05 8.88 -6.13
CA GLY A 322 -19.70 9.34 -7.34
C GLY A 322 -18.73 9.70 -8.45
N LYS A 323 -19.29 9.89 -9.65
CA LYS A 323 -18.64 10.48 -10.83
C LYS A 323 -19.14 11.90 -11.01
N ASN A 324 -18.42 12.87 -10.48
CA ASN A 324 -18.93 14.24 -10.30
C ASN A 324 -18.35 15.26 -11.27
N PHE A 325 -17.08 15.13 -11.64
CA PHE A 325 -16.38 16.24 -12.28
C PHE A 325 -15.15 15.72 -13.06
N TYR A 326 -15.37 14.80 -13.98
CA TYR A 326 -14.33 14.42 -14.94
C TYR A 326 -14.73 14.89 -16.34
N GLY A 327 -13.78 15.52 -17.05
CA GLY A 327 -14.02 16.20 -18.33
C GLY A 327 -14.50 17.66 -18.14
N VAL A 328 -13.60 18.62 -18.35
CA VAL A 328 -13.93 20.06 -18.20
C VAL A 328 -14.56 20.58 -19.49
N LYS A 329 -15.83 21.02 -19.41
CA LYS A 329 -16.55 21.59 -20.56
C LYS A 329 -15.75 22.73 -21.21
N GLY A 330 -15.55 22.63 -22.51
CA GLY A 330 -14.82 23.63 -23.30
C GLY A 330 -13.28 23.52 -23.24
N ILE A 331 -12.72 22.54 -22.52
CA ILE A 331 -11.28 22.24 -22.53
C ILE A 331 -11.06 20.86 -23.17
N GLY A 332 -10.35 20.84 -24.30
CA GLY A 332 -10.06 19.61 -25.04
C GLY A 332 -11.16 19.21 -26.03
N SER A 333 -10.94 18.11 -26.76
CA SER A 333 -11.91 17.54 -27.72
C SER A 333 -13.16 17.00 -27.01
N PRO A 334 -14.29 16.80 -27.71
CA PRO A 334 -15.49 16.19 -27.13
C PRO A 334 -15.21 14.85 -26.42
N GLU A 335 -14.31 14.04 -26.96
CA GLU A 335 -13.89 12.75 -26.38
C GLU A 335 -13.03 12.93 -25.12
N GLN A 336 -12.30 14.05 -25.02
CA GLN A 336 -11.57 14.40 -23.79
C GLN A 336 -12.49 14.93 -22.69
N GLN A 337 -13.68 15.38 -23.07
CA GLN A 337 -14.73 15.85 -22.15
C GLN A 337 -15.68 14.73 -21.74
N SER A 338 -15.69 13.59 -22.46
CA SER A 338 -16.48 12.42 -22.08
C SER A 338 -15.72 11.54 -21.10
N ASP A 339 -16.43 11.05 -20.07
CA ASP A 339 -15.88 10.13 -19.08
C ASP A 339 -16.60 8.79 -19.12
N ASP A 340 -15.93 7.79 -19.68
CA ASP A 340 -16.41 6.41 -19.78
C ASP A 340 -15.97 5.53 -18.61
N ARG A 341 -15.26 6.08 -17.60
CA ARG A 341 -14.92 5.31 -16.40
C ARG A 341 -16.19 4.83 -15.69
N GLU A 342 -16.13 3.65 -15.11
CA GLU A 342 -17.20 3.12 -14.27
C GLU A 342 -16.98 3.49 -12.80
N ILE A 343 -15.71 3.59 -12.39
CA ILE A 343 -15.33 3.91 -11.02
C ILE A 343 -15.63 5.36 -10.63
N GLU A 344 -15.69 5.60 -9.33
CA GLU A 344 -15.87 6.90 -8.72
C GLU A 344 -14.64 7.80 -8.95
N ASP A 345 -14.86 9.10 -9.13
CA ASP A 345 -13.80 10.13 -9.18
C ASP A 345 -13.70 10.94 -7.87
N HIS A 346 -14.74 10.87 -7.04
CA HIS A 346 -14.78 11.42 -5.67
C HIS A 346 -15.34 10.38 -4.71
N VAL A 347 -14.61 10.15 -3.63
CA VAL A 347 -14.99 9.29 -2.52
C VAL A 347 -14.81 10.04 -1.21
N TYR A 348 -15.79 9.90 -0.32
CA TYR A 348 -15.72 10.36 1.07
C TYR A 348 -16.36 9.31 1.97
N MET A 349 -15.56 8.68 2.81
CA MET A 349 -15.98 7.61 3.72
C MET A 349 -15.77 8.01 5.17
N THR A 350 -16.66 7.54 6.04
CA THR A 350 -16.52 7.56 7.49
C THR A 350 -16.54 6.12 7.99
N PHE A 351 -15.59 5.80 8.86
CA PHE A 351 -15.48 4.52 9.56
C PHE A 351 -15.55 4.76 11.06
N GLU A 352 -16.16 3.80 11.73
CA GLU A 352 -16.23 3.72 13.18
C GLU A 352 -15.29 2.59 13.62
N PHE A 353 -14.38 2.89 14.54
CA PHE A 353 -13.49 1.91 15.18
C PHE A 353 -13.69 1.95 16.70
N PRO A 354 -13.46 0.84 17.40
CA PRO A 354 -13.52 0.83 18.85
C PRO A 354 -12.35 1.64 19.43
N GLY A 355 -12.64 2.53 20.37
CA GLY A 355 -11.63 3.19 21.20
C GLY A 355 -11.08 2.27 22.29
N PRO A 356 -10.08 2.73 23.07
CA PRO A 356 -9.41 1.94 24.10
C PRO A 356 -10.34 1.38 25.18
N HIS A 357 -11.48 2.03 25.43
CA HIS A 357 -12.45 1.70 26.48
C HIS A 357 -13.77 1.16 25.91
N TYR A 358 -13.84 0.83 24.61
CA TYR A 358 -15.09 0.43 23.95
C TYR A 358 -15.80 -0.75 24.62
N ALA A 359 -15.05 -1.70 25.19
CA ALA A 359 -15.62 -2.85 25.91
C ALA A 359 -16.46 -2.46 27.13
N GLU A 360 -16.14 -1.32 27.77
CA GLU A 360 -16.83 -0.79 28.95
C GLU A 360 -17.84 0.31 28.57
N ASP A 361 -17.52 1.12 27.56
CA ASP A 361 -18.36 2.19 27.03
C ASP A 361 -18.45 2.11 25.51
N GLN A 362 -19.59 1.65 25.00
CA GLN A 362 -19.86 1.53 23.56
C GLN A 362 -19.96 2.89 22.84
N ASN A 363 -19.88 4.02 23.56
CA ASN A 363 -19.72 5.35 22.98
C ASN A 363 -18.26 5.74 22.74
N ASP A 364 -17.28 4.97 23.26
CA ASP A 364 -15.87 5.20 22.98
C ASP A 364 -15.52 4.75 21.56
N ILE A 365 -15.88 5.58 20.59
CA ILE A 365 -15.72 5.33 19.16
C ILE A 365 -14.65 6.28 18.62
N VAL A 366 -13.70 5.72 17.87
CA VAL A 366 -12.77 6.49 17.05
C VAL A 366 -13.34 6.63 15.66
N ILE A 367 -13.46 7.88 15.20
CA ILE A 367 -13.91 8.16 13.84
C ILE A 367 -12.70 8.23 12.92
N VAL A 368 -12.75 7.51 11.80
CA VAL A 368 -11.76 7.64 10.72
C VAL A 368 -12.46 8.14 9.47
N THR A 369 -12.05 9.28 8.93
CA THR A 369 -12.52 9.73 7.62
C THR A 369 -11.47 9.46 6.56
N TYR A 370 -11.93 9.05 5.38
CA TYR A 370 -11.10 8.93 4.19
C TYR A 370 -11.72 9.71 3.04
N SER A 371 -10.90 10.48 2.33
CA SER A 371 -11.33 11.15 1.11
C SER A 371 -10.33 10.99 -0.04
N SER A 372 -10.86 10.76 -1.24
CA SER A 372 -10.10 10.75 -2.49
C SER A 372 -10.85 11.56 -3.52
N ILE A 373 -10.21 12.64 -3.99
CA ILE A 373 -10.77 13.59 -4.94
C ILE A 373 -9.83 13.62 -6.14
N SER A 374 -10.36 13.42 -7.34
CA SER A 374 -9.56 13.33 -8.57
C SER A 374 -9.46 14.66 -9.32
N THR A 375 -9.93 15.76 -8.73
CA THR A 375 -10.07 17.07 -9.40
C THR A 375 -9.23 18.17 -8.75
N ASN A 376 -8.66 17.90 -7.58
CA ASN A 376 -7.85 18.85 -6.83
C ASN A 376 -6.80 18.10 -6.01
N ARG A 377 -5.53 18.51 -6.07
CA ARG A 377 -4.41 17.85 -5.38
C ARG A 377 -3.92 18.60 -4.14
N MET A 378 -4.51 19.75 -3.78
CA MET A 378 -3.94 20.64 -2.76
C MET A 378 -3.59 19.94 -1.43
N GLU A 379 -4.43 19.01 -0.97
CA GLU A 379 -4.07 18.09 0.11
C GLU A 379 -3.70 16.72 -0.50
N PRO A 380 -2.39 16.42 -0.69
CA PRO A 380 -1.95 15.14 -1.23
C PRO A 380 -2.20 14.03 -0.21
N TYR A 381 -1.53 12.89 -0.35
CA TYR A 381 -1.79 11.75 0.53
C TYR A 381 -1.13 11.87 1.91
N GLY A 382 -1.83 11.41 2.93
CA GLY A 382 -1.37 11.41 4.32
C GLY A 382 -2.49 11.21 5.33
N GLU A 383 -2.11 11.22 6.59
CA GLU A 383 -2.98 10.97 7.73
C GLU A 383 -2.74 12.02 8.83
N THR A 384 -3.80 12.50 9.47
CA THR A 384 -3.73 13.33 10.68
C THR A 384 -4.43 12.59 11.81
N VAL A 385 -3.68 12.25 12.85
CA VAL A 385 -4.17 11.54 14.04
C VAL A 385 -4.38 12.56 15.16
N PHE A 386 -5.63 12.67 15.62
CA PHE A 386 -6.05 13.59 16.65
C PHE A 386 -6.28 12.83 17.96
N GLY A 387 -5.35 13.01 18.89
CA GLY A 387 -5.46 12.51 20.25
C GLY A 387 -5.80 13.59 21.25
N SER A 388 -6.29 13.17 22.42
CA SER A 388 -6.68 14.06 23.53
C SER A 388 -5.54 14.94 24.08
N ARG A 389 -4.28 14.60 23.81
CA ARG A 389 -3.09 15.35 24.29
C ARG A 389 -2.20 15.87 23.18
N GLY A 390 -2.43 15.48 21.93
CA GLY A 390 -1.59 15.90 20.83
C GLY A 390 -2.10 15.46 19.46
N THR A 391 -1.54 16.10 18.44
CA THR A 391 -1.84 15.84 17.04
C THR A 391 -0.57 15.38 16.33
N LEU A 392 -0.67 14.26 15.62
CA LEU A 392 0.38 13.73 14.74
C LEU A 392 -0.07 13.90 13.28
N ILE A 393 0.78 14.46 12.43
CA ILE A 393 0.53 14.60 11.00
C ILE A 393 1.57 13.82 10.23
N MET A 394 1.13 12.87 9.41
CA MET A 394 1.94 12.13 8.44
C MET A 394 1.72 12.70 7.05
N LYS A 395 2.78 13.08 6.36
CA LYS A 395 2.72 13.65 5.00
C LYS A 395 3.53 12.81 4.03
N GLU A 396 2.85 12.32 3.00
CA GLU A 396 3.44 11.67 1.82
C GLU A 396 4.48 10.57 2.14
N GLU A 397 4.28 9.82 3.22
CA GLU A 397 5.21 8.79 3.71
C GLU A 397 6.65 9.29 4.02
N GLN A 398 6.87 10.61 4.06
CA GLN A 398 8.21 11.23 4.11
C GLN A 398 8.40 12.15 5.31
N GLU A 399 7.33 12.76 5.82
CA GLU A 399 7.42 13.71 6.92
C GLU A 399 6.41 13.36 8.01
N ALA A 400 6.82 13.50 9.27
CA ALA A 400 5.94 13.43 10.42
C ALA A 400 6.10 14.70 11.26
N LEU A 401 4.98 15.25 11.72
CA LEU A 401 4.93 16.45 12.56
C LEU A 401 4.15 16.13 13.82
N LEU A 402 4.64 16.62 14.97
CA LEU A 402 4.02 16.42 16.27
C LEU A 402 3.72 17.75 16.96
N PHE A 403 2.49 17.88 17.43
CA PHE A 403 2.00 19.03 18.17
C PHE A 403 1.30 18.57 19.45
N LYS A 404 1.43 19.36 20.53
CA LYS A 404 0.77 19.09 21.82
C LYS A 404 -0.50 19.93 21.92
N GLU A 405 -1.55 19.36 22.50
CA GLU A 405 -2.76 20.10 22.87
C GLU A 405 -2.53 20.94 24.13
N ALA A 406 -3.15 22.12 24.19
CA ALA A 406 -3.15 22.93 25.40
C ALA A 406 -3.96 22.22 26.49
N SER A 407 -3.49 22.28 27.73
CA SER A 407 -4.10 21.58 28.85
C SER A 407 -3.98 22.41 30.12
N PRO A 408 -5.05 22.51 30.93
CA PRO A 408 -4.99 23.23 32.21
C PRO A 408 -3.94 22.67 33.18
N THR A 409 -3.63 21.37 33.07
CA THR A 409 -2.71 20.66 33.97
C THR A 409 -1.30 20.51 33.42
N THR A 410 -1.15 20.49 32.09
CA THR A 410 0.17 20.28 31.43
C THR A 410 0.62 21.47 30.58
N GLY A 411 -0.04 22.62 30.72
CA GLY A 411 0.37 23.90 30.15
C GLY A 411 0.05 24.10 28.67
N ALA A 412 0.77 25.02 28.05
CA ALA A 412 0.55 25.48 26.68
C ALA A 412 0.64 24.35 25.63
N GLY A 413 0.08 24.63 24.45
CA GLY A 413 0.08 23.75 23.29
C GLY A 413 -0.18 24.55 22.02
N GLY A 414 -0.28 23.87 20.89
CA GLY A 414 -0.49 24.47 19.59
C GLY A 414 0.73 24.43 18.67
N PRO A 415 0.59 24.97 17.45
CA PRO A 415 1.55 24.77 16.36
C PRO A 415 2.87 25.54 16.51
N ASP A 416 2.91 26.54 17.38
CA ASP A 416 4.08 27.40 17.61
C ASP A 416 4.96 26.93 18.78
N GLN A 417 4.58 25.83 19.44
CA GLN A 417 5.22 25.35 20.66
C GLN A 417 6.30 24.29 20.37
N ARG A 418 7.46 24.44 21.02
CA ARG A 418 8.51 23.41 21.04
C ARG A 418 8.21 22.36 22.10
N LEU A 419 8.37 21.08 21.73
CA LEU A 419 8.13 19.97 22.63
C LEU A 419 9.43 19.35 23.10
N TYR A 420 9.49 19.04 24.40
CA TYR A 420 10.48 18.13 24.96
C TYR A 420 9.75 17.01 25.70
N VAL A 421 10.35 15.83 25.70
CA VAL A 421 9.76 14.65 26.35
C VAL A 421 10.45 14.41 27.67
N LEU A 422 9.66 14.29 28.74
CA LEU A 422 10.12 13.92 30.07
C LEU A 422 9.58 12.53 30.46
N ALA A 423 10.26 11.85 31.37
CA ALA A 423 9.67 10.71 32.07
C ALA A 423 8.57 11.25 33.00
N GLY A 424 7.33 10.80 32.80
CA GLY A 424 6.21 11.06 33.71
C GLY A 424 6.36 10.30 35.02
N ASP A 425 5.55 10.67 36.01
CA ASP A 425 5.57 10.08 37.35
C ASP A 425 5.20 8.57 37.35
N ASP A 426 4.50 8.10 36.31
CA ASP A 426 4.17 6.70 36.05
C ASP A 426 5.23 5.97 35.22
N GLY A 427 6.36 6.62 34.92
CA GLY A 427 7.43 6.13 34.06
C GLY A 427 7.14 6.19 32.56
N LYS A 428 5.94 6.64 32.14
CA LYS A 428 5.61 6.81 30.72
C LYS A 428 6.10 8.16 30.20
N PRO A 429 6.47 8.28 28.91
CA PRO A 429 6.91 9.56 28.37
C PRO A 429 5.74 10.55 28.29
N ALA A 430 5.95 11.79 28.73
CA ALA A 430 4.98 12.86 28.68
C ALA A 430 5.48 14.04 27.83
N LEU A 431 4.61 14.57 26.97
CA LEU A 431 4.88 15.77 26.17
C LEU A 431 4.77 17.02 27.04
N ASN A 432 5.81 17.84 27.04
CA ASN A 432 5.83 19.16 27.68
C ASN A 432 6.23 20.23 26.66
N ALA A 433 5.82 21.48 26.88
CA ALA A 433 5.99 22.58 25.93
C ALA A 433 6.92 23.67 26.48
N SER A 434 7.61 24.38 25.59
CA SER A 434 8.33 25.62 25.91
C SER A 434 8.13 26.67 24.83
N ASP A 435 8.09 27.94 25.25
CA ASP A 435 8.03 29.11 24.37
C ASP A 435 9.39 29.43 23.70
N SER A 436 10.45 28.67 23.97
CA SER A 436 11.79 28.98 23.49
C SER A 436 11.94 28.61 22.01
N THR A 437 12.29 29.58 21.17
CA THR A 437 12.54 29.43 19.72
C THR A 437 14.00 29.06 19.40
N GLY A 438 14.81 28.77 20.42
CA GLY A 438 16.20 28.36 20.26
C GLY A 438 16.34 27.03 19.51
N PRO A 439 17.45 26.80 18.77
CA PRO A 439 17.66 25.54 18.06
C PRO A 439 17.68 24.36 19.05
N SER A 440 16.97 23.28 18.72
CA SER A 440 16.97 22.07 19.55
C SER A 440 18.38 21.46 19.61
N ARG A 441 18.77 20.93 20.78
CA ARG A 441 20.01 20.13 20.90
C ARG A 441 19.94 18.82 20.09
N ALA A 442 18.76 18.44 19.59
CA ALA A 442 18.51 17.23 18.81
C ALA A 442 18.66 17.41 17.30
N ALA A 443 18.90 18.63 16.79
CA ALA A 443 19.11 18.89 15.36
C ALA A 443 20.30 18.12 14.74
N ALA A 444 21.14 17.47 15.55
CA ALA A 444 22.26 16.64 15.11
C ALA A 444 21.90 15.15 14.89
N VAL A 445 20.66 14.72 15.11
CA VAL A 445 20.22 13.36 14.81
C VAL A 445 18.99 13.40 13.92
N ALA A 446 19.24 13.35 12.61
CA ALA A 446 18.43 12.68 11.57
C ALA A 446 18.40 13.42 10.23
N ASP A 447 19.55 13.73 9.64
CA ASP A 447 19.65 13.63 8.17
C ASP A 447 19.94 12.17 7.84
N ILE A 448 18.93 11.31 8.01
CA ILE A 448 19.03 9.86 7.70
C ILE A 448 18.77 9.67 6.20
N GLY A 449 19.43 10.45 5.34
CA GLY A 449 19.26 10.38 3.89
C GLY A 449 17.80 10.33 3.43
N LYS A 450 17.55 9.64 2.32
CA LYS A 450 16.19 9.43 1.80
C LYS A 450 15.47 8.38 2.64
N VAL A 451 14.43 8.78 3.37
CA VAL A 451 13.57 7.87 4.15
C VAL A 451 13.05 6.75 3.26
N SER A 452 13.30 5.49 3.66
CA SER A 452 12.78 4.33 2.93
C SER A 452 11.25 4.36 2.94
N ARG A 453 10.65 3.99 1.80
CA ARG A 453 9.19 3.81 1.68
C ARG A 453 8.73 2.44 2.21
N GLY A 454 9.66 1.55 2.54
CA GLY A 454 9.40 0.22 3.12
C GLY A 454 9.41 -0.94 2.13
N TYR A 455 9.46 -0.70 0.82
CA TYR A 455 9.44 -1.78 -0.18
C TYR A 455 10.68 -2.70 -0.08
N THR A 456 11.87 -2.12 0.12
CA THR A 456 13.09 -2.91 0.25
C THR A 456 13.00 -3.77 1.49
N GLU A 457 12.66 -3.19 2.64
CA GLU A 457 12.55 -3.88 3.92
C GLU A 457 11.46 -4.96 3.93
N GLU A 458 10.33 -4.73 3.24
CA GLU A 458 9.28 -5.73 3.04
C GLU A 458 9.81 -6.96 2.28
N MET A 459 10.51 -6.73 1.16
CA MET A 459 11.12 -7.79 0.37
C MET A 459 12.27 -8.50 1.12
N GLU A 460 13.09 -7.77 1.87
CA GLU A 460 14.14 -8.36 2.72
C GLU A 460 13.53 -9.30 3.77
N HIS A 461 12.51 -8.83 4.49
CA HIS A 461 11.83 -9.63 5.49
C HIS A 461 11.13 -10.85 4.88
N PHE A 462 10.44 -10.67 3.74
CA PHE A 462 9.80 -11.77 3.04
C PHE A 462 10.81 -12.85 2.63
N ALA A 463 11.94 -12.46 2.02
CA ALA A 463 12.99 -13.39 1.65
C ALA A 463 13.66 -14.05 2.88
N TYR A 464 13.81 -13.30 3.97
CA TYR A 464 14.30 -13.82 5.24
C TYR A 464 13.38 -14.92 5.79
N CYS A 465 12.07 -14.70 5.83
CA CYS A 465 11.09 -15.68 6.26
C CYS A 465 11.05 -16.91 5.35
N VAL A 466 11.14 -16.72 4.03
CA VAL A 466 11.23 -17.83 3.05
C VAL A 466 12.46 -18.70 3.35
N ARG A 467 13.63 -18.08 3.54
CA ARG A 467 14.89 -18.83 3.70
C ARG A 467 14.97 -19.58 5.03
N HIS A 468 14.40 -19.01 6.10
CA HIS A 468 14.43 -19.59 7.44
C HIS A 468 13.18 -20.41 7.78
N GLY A 469 12.20 -20.48 6.88
CA GLY A 469 10.95 -21.22 7.10
C GLY A 469 10.10 -20.66 8.24
N ILE A 470 10.02 -19.32 8.34
CA ILE A 470 9.28 -18.62 9.41
C ILE A 470 7.84 -18.41 8.93
N PHE A 471 6.91 -19.11 9.57
CA PHE A 471 5.45 -19.06 9.30
C PHE A 471 4.66 -18.50 10.48
N GLU A 472 5.35 -18.08 11.53
CA GLU A 472 4.80 -17.57 12.77
C GLU A 472 4.11 -16.20 12.57
N SER A 473 3.44 -15.73 13.60
CA SER A 473 2.79 -14.41 13.60
C SER A 473 3.81 -13.26 13.59
N PRO A 474 3.39 -12.03 13.21
CA PRO A 474 4.28 -10.86 13.23
C PRO A 474 5.01 -10.64 14.56
N GLU A 475 4.36 -10.93 15.70
CA GLU A 475 4.96 -10.75 17.03
C GLU A 475 6.10 -11.74 17.30
N ASN A 476 6.14 -12.84 16.56
CA ASN A 476 7.11 -13.92 16.68
C ASN A 476 8.09 -13.94 15.49
N GLY A 477 8.25 -12.80 14.80
CA GLY A 477 9.22 -12.62 13.71
C GLY A 477 8.73 -13.06 12.33
N GLY A 478 7.45 -13.42 12.18
CA GLY A 478 6.84 -13.65 10.88
C GLY A 478 6.47 -12.37 10.15
N LEU A 479 5.94 -12.50 8.94
CA LEU A 479 5.56 -11.40 8.05
C LEU A 479 4.71 -10.35 8.78
N ARG A 480 4.94 -9.06 8.54
CA ARG A 480 4.14 -7.99 9.17
C ARG A 480 2.76 -7.78 8.54
N CYS A 481 2.62 -8.15 7.28
CA CYS A 481 1.35 -8.16 6.54
C CYS A 481 1.14 -9.51 5.84
N PRO A 482 0.84 -10.59 6.60
CA PRO A 482 0.44 -11.86 6.02
C PRO A 482 -0.95 -11.72 5.37
N GLY A 483 -1.39 -12.74 4.63
CA GLY A 483 -2.69 -12.76 3.97
C GLY A 483 -3.86 -12.35 4.87
N GLU A 484 -3.89 -12.79 6.13
CA GLU A 484 -4.93 -12.44 7.09
C GLU A 484 -4.95 -10.94 7.43
N GLN A 485 -3.79 -10.29 7.50
CA GLN A 485 -3.72 -8.85 7.73
C GLN A 485 -4.16 -8.09 6.47
N GLY A 486 -3.66 -8.47 5.29
CA GLY A 486 -4.08 -7.84 4.04
C GLY A 486 -5.57 -8.03 3.74
N MET A 487 -6.17 -9.13 4.21
CA MET A 487 -7.60 -9.38 4.09
C MET A 487 -8.43 -8.40 4.93
N LYS A 488 -7.97 -7.98 6.11
CA LYS A 488 -8.66 -6.95 6.91
C LYS A 488 -8.77 -5.65 6.14
N ASP A 489 -7.70 -5.24 5.47
CA ASP A 489 -7.68 -4.01 4.66
C ASP A 489 -8.55 -4.16 3.42
N ALA A 490 -8.56 -5.36 2.80
CA ALA A 490 -9.45 -5.67 1.69
C ALA A 490 -10.92 -5.61 2.09
N ILE A 491 -11.29 -6.18 3.25
CA ILE A 491 -12.65 -6.12 3.79
C ILE A 491 -13.08 -4.66 3.96
N MET A 492 -12.24 -3.80 4.55
CA MET A 492 -12.56 -2.38 4.70
C MET A 492 -12.76 -1.67 3.36
N ALA A 493 -11.84 -1.84 2.42
CA ALA A 493 -11.90 -1.18 1.12
C ALA A 493 -13.09 -1.66 0.26
N LEU A 494 -13.31 -2.98 0.18
CA LEU A 494 -14.38 -3.57 -0.63
C LEU A 494 -15.77 -3.32 -0.02
N THR A 495 -15.91 -3.40 1.30
CA THR A 495 -17.17 -3.07 1.99
C THR A 495 -17.52 -1.60 1.82
N SER A 496 -16.53 -0.71 1.75
CA SER A 496 -16.76 0.71 1.46
C SER A 496 -17.39 0.92 0.09
N ASN A 497 -16.94 0.18 -0.94
CA ASN A 497 -17.57 0.22 -2.26
C ASN A 497 -19.04 -0.21 -2.19
N LEU A 498 -19.37 -1.25 -1.40
CA LEU A 498 -20.74 -1.68 -1.19
C LEU A 498 -21.57 -0.61 -0.46
N ALA A 499 -21.01 0.01 0.59
CA ALA A 499 -21.67 1.07 1.34
C ALA A 499 -22.02 2.27 0.44
N MET A 500 -21.09 2.70 -0.41
CA MET A 500 -21.32 3.79 -1.37
C MET A 500 -22.39 3.44 -2.41
N ARG A 501 -22.35 2.22 -2.99
CA ARG A 501 -23.31 1.78 -4.02
C ARG A 501 -24.72 1.63 -3.46
N THR A 502 -24.83 1.01 -2.28
CA THR A 502 -26.12 0.74 -1.61
C THR A 502 -26.64 1.94 -0.84
N LYS A 503 -25.80 2.95 -0.58
CA LYS A 503 -26.10 4.14 0.24
C LYS A 503 -26.55 3.76 1.65
N LYS A 504 -25.95 2.70 2.20
CA LYS A 504 -26.24 2.18 3.54
C LYS A 504 -25.03 2.35 4.46
N ARG A 505 -25.28 2.51 5.76
CA ARG A 505 -24.29 2.21 6.78
C ARG A 505 -24.19 0.71 6.92
N ILE A 506 -22.98 0.16 6.78
CA ILE A 506 -22.71 -1.26 6.87
C ILE A 506 -21.93 -1.52 8.15
N VAL A 507 -22.47 -2.40 9.00
CA VAL A 507 -21.78 -2.93 10.19
C VAL A 507 -20.91 -4.10 9.75
N PHE A 508 -19.65 -4.11 10.16
CA PHE A 508 -18.75 -5.21 9.86
C PHE A 508 -19.09 -6.42 10.72
N LYS A 509 -19.11 -7.60 10.08
CA LYS A 509 -19.39 -8.87 10.77
C LYS A 509 -18.09 -9.64 11.02
N ASP A 510 -17.97 -10.25 12.20
CA ASP A 510 -16.75 -10.94 12.62
C ASP A 510 -16.38 -12.08 11.68
N GLU A 511 -17.39 -12.77 11.12
CA GLU A 511 -17.23 -13.90 10.22
C GLU A 511 -16.58 -13.51 8.88
N TRP A 512 -16.66 -12.23 8.49
CA TRP A 512 -15.99 -11.77 7.28
C TRP A 512 -14.47 -11.78 7.44
N PHE A 513 -13.96 -11.60 8.66
CA PHE A 513 -12.53 -11.59 8.98
C PHE A 513 -11.95 -12.97 9.27
N ASP A 514 -12.78 -14.00 9.32
CA ASP A 514 -12.34 -15.39 9.45
C ASP A 514 -12.13 -16.01 8.06
N PRO A 515 -10.88 -16.36 7.68
CA PRO A 515 -10.60 -16.96 6.39
C PRO A 515 -11.23 -18.35 6.22
N ASP A 516 -11.60 -19.03 7.31
CA ASP A 516 -12.18 -20.37 7.26
C ASP A 516 -13.72 -20.35 7.23
N HIS A 517 -14.34 -19.17 7.40
CA HIS A 517 -15.79 -18.98 7.31
C HIS A 517 -16.23 -18.52 5.90
N PRO A 518 -17.32 -19.04 5.30
CA PRO A 518 -17.72 -18.69 3.94
C PRO A 518 -18.38 -17.31 3.79
N ALA A 519 -18.90 -16.71 4.87
CA ALA A 519 -19.61 -15.43 4.81
C ALA A 519 -18.71 -14.29 4.31
N THR A 520 -19.26 -13.44 3.43
CA THR A 520 -18.59 -12.26 2.89
C THR A 520 -19.58 -11.10 2.76
N PRO A 521 -19.10 -9.84 2.75
CA PRO A 521 -19.98 -8.69 2.59
C PRO A 521 -20.65 -8.64 1.21
N GLU A 522 -20.03 -9.20 0.16
CA GLU A 522 -20.60 -9.21 -1.21
C GLU A 522 -21.83 -10.11 -1.36
N THR A 523 -22.03 -11.05 -0.43
CA THR A 523 -23.15 -12.01 -0.45
C THR A 523 -24.12 -11.80 0.70
N ASP A 524 -23.91 -10.76 1.51
CA ASP A 524 -24.72 -10.51 2.70
C ASP A 524 -26.10 -9.93 2.33
N PRO A 525 -27.21 -10.61 2.66
CA PRO A 525 -28.55 -10.17 2.27
C PRO A 525 -28.94 -8.82 2.87
N GLU A 526 -28.40 -8.45 4.03
CA GLU A 526 -28.70 -7.13 4.63
C GLU A 526 -28.10 -5.98 3.81
N ILE A 527 -27.01 -6.26 3.08
CA ILE A 527 -26.31 -5.31 2.21
C ILE A 527 -26.96 -5.30 0.83
N VAL A 528 -27.01 -6.46 0.16
CA VAL A 528 -27.33 -6.55 -1.27
C VAL A 528 -28.83 -6.45 -1.58
N GLY A 529 -29.71 -6.69 -0.61
CA GLY A 529 -31.16 -6.69 -0.78
C GLY A 529 -31.65 -8.06 -1.23
#